data_AF-A0A527HRF1-F1
#
_entry.id   AF-A0A527HRF1-F1
#
_cell.length_a   1.000
_cell.length_b   1.000
_cell.length_c   1.000
_cell.angle_alpha   90.00
_cell.angle_beta   90.00
_cell.angle_gamma   90.00
#
_symmetry.space_group_name_H-M   'P 1'
#
loop_
_entity.id
_entity.type
_entity.pdbx_description
1 polymer ?
#
loop_
_entity_poly.entity_id
_entity_poly.type
_entity_poly.pdbx_seq_one_letter_code
_entity_poly.pdbx_strand_id
1 'polypeptide(L)'
;PQDYFHPAPYWWPDPDRPDGLPYIRRDGERVPGTALYAAGSETYDRTRLQRVFDDTTVLALAATVLDGRHYAVHAARLIRAWFVDPKTRMNPHLRYAQVRSGHDNNEGAGYGIIELKDFYFFLDAVRLIERTGVLGDEDREAFRAWLGSYCEWLDTAPAAATAFCSSSNQGTYYDLQRASIATFLGDSATLAKISLYARERLATQIAADGSLPRELSRTRPRHYAMFTLQGWTSLARVLSSVGDNLWQHKTAEGLGLVQALHWLVAHENKRHTMSAETVDPDRLGPLLLDLTHHDPAGMPPADLGRA
;
A
#
# COMPACT_ATOMS: atom_id res chain seq x y z
N PRO A 1 22.07 10.38 8.55
CA PRO A 1 21.42 9.05 8.61
C PRO A 1 20.55 8.82 7.37
N GLN A 2 20.60 7.64 6.75
CA GLN A 2 19.87 7.29 5.52
C GLN A 2 18.83 6.17 5.71
N ASP A 3 18.75 5.63 6.93
CA ASP A 3 17.74 4.64 7.27
C ASP A 3 16.40 5.33 7.45
N TYR A 4 15.37 4.80 6.77
CA TYR A 4 14.00 5.26 6.93
C TYR A 4 13.52 5.08 8.37
N PHE A 5 12.96 6.13 8.94
CA PHE A 5 12.43 6.12 10.30
C PHE A 5 10.99 6.66 10.38
N HIS A 6 10.15 5.90 11.07
CA HIS A 6 8.82 6.34 11.47
C HIS A 6 8.38 5.59 12.74
N PRO A 7 7.87 6.27 13.79
CA PRO A 7 7.36 5.57 14.98
C PRO A 7 6.00 4.92 14.70
N ALA A 8 5.69 3.86 15.43
CA ALA A 8 4.41 3.18 15.30
C ALA A 8 3.27 4.13 15.69
N PRO A 9 2.25 4.34 14.83
CA PRO A 9 1.30 5.43 15.01
C PRO A 9 0.44 5.28 16.27
N TYR A 10 0.26 4.07 16.80
CA TYR A 10 -0.65 3.79 17.91
C TYR A 10 0.07 3.39 19.21
N TRP A 11 1.36 3.71 19.35
CA TRP A 11 2.16 3.31 20.51
C TRP A 11 2.62 4.55 21.27
N TRP A 12 2.23 4.63 22.54
CA TRP A 12 2.40 5.81 23.39
C TRP A 12 3.28 5.51 24.60
N PRO A 13 3.98 6.50 25.18
CA PRO A 13 4.62 6.35 26.48
C PRO A 13 3.66 5.77 27.53
N ASP A 14 4.15 4.82 28.32
CA ASP A 14 3.42 4.25 29.44
C ASP A 14 3.40 5.24 30.62
N PRO A 15 2.24 5.83 30.98
CA PRO A 15 2.17 6.79 32.09
C PRO A 15 2.50 6.18 33.45
N ASP A 16 2.46 4.84 33.58
CA ASP A 16 2.73 4.12 34.82
C ASP A 16 4.23 3.81 35.00
N ARG A 17 5.08 4.24 34.05
CA ARG A 17 6.54 3.99 34.04
C ARG A 17 7.33 5.29 34.11
N PRO A 18 8.37 5.39 34.96
CA PRO A 18 9.16 6.63 35.12
C PRO A 18 9.81 7.15 33.83
N ASP A 19 10.20 6.24 32.94
CA ASP A 19 10.81 6.55 31.64
C ASP A 19 9.82 6.43 30.47
N GLY A 20 8.56 6.13 30.76
CA GLY A 20 7.51 5.91 29.75
C GLY A 20 7.69 4.65 28.91
N LEU A 21 8.60 3.73 29.28
CA LEU A 21 8.91 2.53 28.51
C LEU A 21 8.49 1.24 29.24
N PRO A 22 8.14 0.18 28.49
CA PRO A 22 7.97 0.15 27.04
C PRO A 22 6.65 0.84 26.62
N TYR A 23 6.59 1.38 25.41
CA TYR A 23 5.37 2.04 24.93
C TYR A 23 4.17 1.08 24.95
N ILE A 24 2.96 1.60 25.15
CA ILE A 24 1.70 0.85 25.17
C ILE A 24 0.81 1.19 23.98
N ARG A 25 0.04 0.21 23.49
CA ARG A 25 -0.82 0.39 22.32
C ARG A 25 -2.13 1.09 22.68
N ARG A 26 -2.50 2.13 21.93
CA ARG A 26 -3.80 2.82 21.94
C ARG A 26 -4.38 2.85 20.52
N ASP A 27 -5.16 1.82 20.16
CA ASP A 27 -5.63 1.64 18.78
C ASP A 27 -6.55 2.79 18.35
N GLY A 28 -6.26 3.42 17.21
CA GLY A 28 -7.02 4.57 16.71
C GLY A 28 -6.51 5.94 17.21
N GLU A 29 -5.73 5.98 18.28
CA GLU A 29 -5.15 7.22 18.84
C GLU A 29 -3.72 7.44 18.31
N ARG A 30 -3.57 8.35 17.34
CA ARG A 30 -2.28 8.56 16.67
C ARG A 30 -1.30 9.42 17.47
N VAL A 31 -0.06 8.95 17.57
CA VAL A 31 1.09 9.76 18.04
C VAL A 31 1.24 11.00 17.14
N PRO A 32 1.48 12.20 17.70
CA PRO A 32 1.69 13.41 16.90
C PRO A 32 2.76 13.23 15.82
N GLY A 33 2.52 13.80 14.64
CA GLY A 33 3.41 13.66 13.49
C GLY A 33 3.32 12.33 12.73
N THR A 34 2.61 11.31 13.23
CA THR A 34 2.48 10.03 12.49
C THR A 34 1.32 10.00 11.48
N ALA A 35 0.43 10.98 11.55
CA ALA A 35 -0.63 11.17 10.57
C ALA A 35 -0.04 11.83 9.31
N LEU A 36 -0.22 11.20 8.15
CA LEU A 36 0.22 11.75 6.86
C LEU A 36 -0.33 13.17 6.67
N TYR A 37 0.53 14.07 6.20
CA TYR A 37 0.21 15.47 5.89
C TYR A 37 -0.28 16.33 7.06
N ALA A 38 -0.30 15.80 8.29
CA ALA A 38 -0.58 16.59 9.47
C ALA A 38 0.61 17.52 9.80
N ALA A 39 0.33 18.59 10.55
CA ALA A 39 1.37 19.45 11.09
C ALA A 39 2.39 18.63 11.89
N GLY A 40 3.68 18.86 11.64
CA GLY A 40 4.79 18.13 12.26
C GLY A 40 5.06 16.73 11.69
N SER A 41 4.30 16.27 10.69
CA SER A 41 4.51 14.92 10.15
C SER A 41 5.79 14.75 9.33
N GLU A 42 6.34 15.85 8.83
CA GLU A 42 7.65 15.90 8.16
C GLU A 42 8.83 15.72 9.13
N THR A 43 8.59 15.60 10.43
CA THR A 43 9.62 15.20 11.41
C THR A 43 10.05 13.74 11.21
N TYR A 44 9.20 12.92 10.59
CA TYR A 44 9.47 11.54 10.25
C TYR A 44 9.45 11.32 8.73
N ASP A 45 9.89 10.15 8.27
CA ASP A 45 10.07 9.91 6.84
C ASP A 45 8.79 9.51 6.12
N ARG A 46 7.73 9.10 6.83
CA ARG A 46 6.49 8.63 6.21
C ARG A 46 5.82 9.67 5.31
N THR A 47 5.68 10.90 5.77
CA THR A 47 5.07 11.96 4.94
C THR A 47 6.01 12.36 3.81
N ARG A 48 7.32 12.45 4.06
CA ARG A 48 8.31 12.77 3.04
C ARG A 48 8.32 11.73 1.91
N LEU A 49 8.27 10.45 2.26
CA LEU A 49 8.17 9.34 1.32
C LEU A 49 6.88 9.43 0.49
N GLN A 50 5.74 9.64 1.16
CA GLN A 50 4.46 9.76 0.45
C GLN A 50 4.46 10.95 -0.52
N ARG A 51 5.07 12.09 -0.16
CA ARG A 51 5.26 13.21 -1.10
C ARG A 51 6.07 12.83 -2.31
N VAL A 52 7.14 12.04 -2.16
CA VAL A 52 7.90 11.53 -3.31
C VAL A 52 6.99 10.74 -4.25
N PHE A 53 6.07 9.92 -3.73
CA PHE A 53 5.13 9.18 -4.57
C PHE A 53 4.12 10.10 -5.24
N ASP A 54 3.44 10.92 -4.45
CA ASP A 54 2.34 11.76 -4.92
C ASP A 54 2.85 12.83 -5.91
N ASP A 55 3.92 13.55 -5.55
CA ASP A 55 4.50 14.61 -6.39
C ASP A 55 5.10 14.04 -7.67
N THR A 56 5.84 12.92 -7.60
CA THR A 56 6.38 12.28 -8.81
C THR A 56 5.26 11.83 -9.74
N THR A 57 4.16 11.29 -9.19
CA THR A 57 3.01 10.84 -9.97
C THR A 57 2.32 12.00 -10.66
N VAL A 58 2.02 13.07 -9.94
CA VAL A 58 1.39 14.28 -10.52
C VAL A 58 2.28 14.88 -11.60
N LEU A 59 3.59 14.99 -11.35
CA LEU A 59 4.54 15.54 -12.32
C LEU A 59 4.70 14.65 -13.56
N ALA A 60 4.69 13.32 -13.40
CA ALA A 60 4.74 12.39 -14.53
C ALA A 60 3.49 12.46 -15.41
N LEU A 61 2.31 12.57 -14.79
CA LEU A 61 1.06 12.80 -15.50
C LEU A 61 1.06 14.16 -16.21
N ALA A 62 1.49 15.23 -15.55
CA ALA A 62 1.60 16.56 -16.15
C ALA A 62 2.59 16.58 -17.33
N ALA A 63 3.75 15.92 -17.19
CA ALA A 63 4.70 15.76 -18.29
C ALA A 63 4.09 15.04 -19.49
N THR A 64 3.26 14.02 -19.23
CA THR A 64 2.63 13.20 -20.28
C THR A 64 1.50 13.95 -20.99
N VAL A 65 0.66 14.66 -20.25
CA VAL A 65 -0.56 15.30 -20.79
C VAL A 65 -0.28 16.69 -21.37
N LEU A 66 0.63 17.45 -20.75
CA LEU A 66 0.92 18.84 -21.14
C LEU A 66 2.19 18.99 -21.98
N ASP A 67 2.90 17.89 -22.28
CA ASP A 67 4.18 17.87 -22.98
C ASP A 67 5.26 18.79 -22.33
N GLY A 68 5.18 18.94 -21.01
CA GLY A 68 6.04 19.86 -20.25
C GLY A 68 7.31 19.18 -19.72
N ARG A 69 8.43 19.28 -20.45
CA ARG A 69 9.74 18.70 -20.04
C ARG A 69 10.18 19.09 -18.63
N HIS A 70 9.84 20.30 -18.16
CA HIS A 70 10.22 20.77 -16.83
C HIS A 70 9.56 19.97 -15.69
N TYR A 71 8.35 19.44 -15.89
CA TYR A 71 7.71 18.53 -14.94
C TYR A 71 8.49 17.22 -14.83
N ALA A 72 8.89 16.65 -15.97
CA ALA A 72 9.67 15.41 -15.99
C ALA A 72 11.05 15.59 -15.33
N VAL A 73 11.73 16.72 -15.58
CA VAL A 73 13.00 17.05 -14.91
C VAL A 73 12.83 17.13 -13.40
N HIS A 74 11.73 17.73 -12.91
CA HIS A 74 11.48 17.81 -11.48
C HIS A 74 11.16 16.43 -10.87
N ALA A 75 10.35 15.62 -11.54
CA ALA A 75 10.04 14.26 -11.11
C ALA A 75 11.32 13.40 -11.00
N ALA A 76 12.19 13.47 -12.01
CA ALA A 76 13.47 12.78 -11.98
C ALA A 76 14.39 13.27 -10.85
N ARG A 77 14.34 14.56 -10.48
CA ARG A 77 15.05 15.08 -9.31
C ARG A 77 14.56 14.45 -8.00
N LEU A 78 13.26 14.23 -7.85
CA LEU A 78 12.68 13.56 -6.67
C LEU A 78 13.13 12.10 -6.59
N ILE A 79 13.05 11.37 -7.71
CA ILE A 79 13.52 9.98 -7.80
C ILE A 79 15.01 9.89 -7.44
N ARG A 80 15.85 10.75 -8.02
CA ARG A 80 17.28 10.77 -7.73
C ARG A 80 17.57 11.04 -6.26
N ALA A 81 16.96 12.08 -5.69
CA ALA A 81 17.20 12.46 -4.32
C ALA A 81 16.82 11.34 -3.34
N TRP A 82 15.70 10.64 -3.57
CA TRP A 82 15.21 9.65 -2.63
C TRP A 82 15.85 8.27 -2.79
N PHE A 83 16.21 7.86 -4.01
CA PHE A 83 16.63 6.47 -4.28
C PHE A 83 18.05 6.31 -4.84
N VAL A 84 18.62 7.34 -5.47
CA VAL A 84 19.87 7.21 -6.25
C VAL A 84 21.05 7.91 -5.59
N ASP A 85 20.92 9.20 -5.29
CA ASP A 85 22.03 10.04 -4.82
C ASP A 85 22.60 9.50 -3.49
N PRO A 86 23.86 9.06 -3.44
CA PRO A 86 24.47 8.50 -2.23
C PRO A 86 24.50 9.45 -1.02
N LYS A 87 24.26 10.76 -1.20
CA LYS A 87 24.19 11.73 -0.10
C LYS A 87 22.81 11.76 0.55
N THR A 88 21.75 11.49 -0.21
CA THR A 88 20.36 11.68 0.25
C THR A 88 19.50 10.44 0.21
N ARG A 89 19.90 9.40 -0.54
CA ARG A 89 19.10 8.21 -0.76
C ARG A 89 18.70 7.55 0.56
N MET A 90 17.48 7.02 0.58
CA MET A 90 17.02 6.08 1.59
C MET A 90 17.76 4.75 1.41
N ASN A 91 18.21 4.11 2.49
CA ASN A 91 18.71 2.74 2.42
C ASN A 91 17.57 1.76 2.06
N PRO A 92 17.82 0.71 1.25
CA PRO A 92 16.77 -0.15 0.70
C PRO A 92 16.19 -1.15 1.73
N HIS A 93 15.67 -0.65 2.84
CA HIS A 93 15.00 -1.43 3.88
C HIS A 93 14.05 -0.60 4.73
N LEU A 94 13.08 -1.26 5.38
CA LEU A 94 12.16 -0.65 6.36
C LEU A 94 12.41 -1.12 7.79
N ARG A 95 13.68 -1.36 8.15
CA ARG A 95 14.08 -1.85 9.47
C ARG A 95 13.56 -0.99 10.63
N TYR A 96 13.48 0.33 10.46
CA TYR A 96 13.00 1.27 11.49
C TYR A 96 11.66 1.91 11.13
N ALA A 97 10.81 1.18 10.38
CA ALA A 97 9.44 1.59 10.12
C ALA A 97 8.49 1.08 11.20
N GLN A 98 7.64 1.98 11.71
CA GLN A 98 6.73 1.74 12.83
C GLN A 98 7.44 1.17 14.06
N VAL A 99 8.51 1.82 14.49
CA VAL A 99 9.23 1.48 15.71
C VAL A 99 8.33 1.65 16.93
N ARG A 100 8.32 0.65 17.80
CA ARG A 100 7.64 0.68 19.09
C ARG A 100 8.69 0.88 20.18
N SER A 101 8.82 2.09 20.70
CA SER A 101 9.87 2.41 21.67
C SER A 101 9.83 1.47 22.89
N GLY A 102 10.97 0.85 23.21
CA GLY A 102 11.10 -0.14 24.28
C GLY A 102 10.73 -1.57 23.90
N HIS A 103 10.40 -1.84 22.63
CA HIS A 103 10.15 -3.18 22.09
C HIS A 103 11.15 -3.51 20.99
N ASP A 104 11.40 -4.79 20.72
CA ASP A 104 12.12 -5.29 19.54
C ASP A 104 13.45 -4.57 19.25
N ASN A 105 14.22 -4.21 20.27
CA ASN A 105 15.46 -3.41 20.16
C ASN A 105 15.27 -2.05 19.42
N ASN A 106 14.07 -1.48 19.50
CA ASN A 106 13.64 -0.29 18.76
C ASN A 106 13.70 -0.47 17.23
N GLU A 107 13.47 -1.68 16.75
CA GLU A 107 13.26 -1.97 15.34
C GLU A 107 11.76 -2.18 15.03
N GLY A 108 11.41 -2.12 13.75
CA GLY A 108 10.05 -2.37 13.27
C GLY A 108 9.71 -3.86 13.28
N ALA A 109 8.59 -4.23 13.87
CA ALA A 109 8.12 -5.61 13.94
C ALA A 109 7.47 -6.15 12.64
N GLY A 110 7.69 -5.48 11.50
CA GLY A 110 7.11 -5.84 10.18
C GLY A 110 5.88 -5.04 9.77
N TYR A 111 5.09 -4.52 10.71
CA TYR A 111 3.90 -3.71 10.40
C TYR A 111 4.20 -2.44 9.61
N GLY A 112 5.42 -1.92 9.71
CA GLY A 112 5.88 -0.76 8.96
C GLY A 112 6.10 -1.01 7.47
N ILE A 113 6.12 -2.26 7.00
CA ILE A 113 6.35 -2.58 5.58
C ILE A 113 5.28 -1.95 4.67
N ILE A 114 4.05 -1.83 5.17
CA ILE A 114 2.94 -1.15 4.49
C ILE A 114 3.17 0.33 4.19
N GLU A 115 4.23 0.96 4.72
CA GLU A 115 4.52 2.35 4.41
C GLU A 115 5.06 2.55 2.99
N LEU A 116 5.54 1.49 2.35
CA LEU A 116 5.86 1.45 0.92
C LEU A 116 4.72 0.87 0.04
N LYS A 117 3.51 0.71 0.59
CA LYS A 117 2.36 0.11 -0.12
C LYS A 117 2.01 0.78 -1.45
N ASP A 118 2.33 2.06 -1.60
CA ASP A 118 1.93 2.92 -2.73
C ASP A 118 2.93 2.88 -3.89
N PHE A 119 3.93 1.98 -3.81
CA PHE A 119 4.85 1.70 -4.91
C PHE A 119 4.15 1.34 -6.22
N TYR A 120 2.96 0.74 -6.20
CA TYR A 120 2.28 0.32 -7.42
C TYR A 120 2.06 1.48 -8.40
N PHE A 121 1.51 2.61 -7.94
CA PHE A 121 1.29 3.76 -8.82
C PHE A 121 2.58 4.58 -9.02
N PHE A 122 3.45 4.64 -8.00
CA PHE A 122 4.73 5.36 -8.12
C PHE A 122 5.61 4.73 -9.20
N LEU A 123 5.67 3.40 -9.30
CA LEU A 123 6.48 2.70 -10.30
C LEU A 123 5.95 2.94 -11.73
N ASP A 124 4.65 3.10 -11.92
CA ASP A 124 4.09 3.54 -13.20
C ASP A 124 4.47 4.99 -13.52
N ALA A 125 4.49 5.89 -12.53
CA ALA A 125 5.01 7.24 -12.71
C ALA A 125 6.50 7.23 -13.12
N VAL A 126 7.33 6.40 -12.49
CA VAL A 126 8.74 6.23 -12.88
C VAL A 126 8.86 5.78 -14.33
N ARG A 127 8.05 4.81 -14.79
CA ARG A 127 8.04 4.37 -16.21
C ARG A 127 7.70 5.51 -17.17
N LEU A 128 6.75 6.37 -16.82
CA LEU A 128 6.41 7.54 -17.63
C LEU A 128 7.61 8.51 -17.70
N ILE A 129 8.30 8.75 -16.58
CA ILE A 129 9.49 9.59 -16.54
C ILE A 129 10.64 8.98 -17.35
N GLU A 130 10.89 7.67 -17.26
CA GLU A 130 11.91 6.96 -18.05
C GLU A 130 11.69 7.21 -19.56
N ARG A 131 10.44 7.18 -20.05
CA ARG A 131 10.10 7.41 -21.46
C ARG A 131 10.44 8.82 -21.97
N THR A 132 10.55 9.80 -21.08
CA THR A 132 10.93 11.17 -21.47
C THR A 132 12.44 11.34 -21.71
N GLY A 133 13.24 10.33 -21.34
CA GLY A 133 14.71 10.36 -21.47
C GLY A 133 15.43 11.29 -20.49
N VAL A 134 14.73 11.92 -19.53
CA VAL A 134 15.36 12.79 -18.52
C VAL A 134 16.05 12.01 -17.39
N LEU A 135 15.67 10.74 -17.21
CA LEU A 135 16.28 9.80 -16.28
C LEU A 135 17.31 8.97 -17.08
N GLY A 136 18.59 9.29 -16.89
CA GLY A 136 19.69 8.67 -17.65
C GLY A 136 19.89 7.21 -17.29
N ASP A 137 20.71 6.50 -18.06
CA ASP A 137 20.92 5.05 -17.90
C ASP A 137 21.43 4.71 -16.50
N GLU A 138 22.41 5.47 -16.00
CA GLU A 138 22.95 5.32 -14.64
C GLU A 138 21.86 5.49 -13.55
N ASP A 139 20.97 6.46 -13.69
CA ASP A 139 19.88 6.68 -12.74
C ASP A 139 18.89 5.50 -12.74
N ARG A 140 18.56 4.99 -13.93
CA ARG A 140 17.62 3.86 -14.10
C ARG A 140 18.21 2.58 -13.53
N GLU A 141 19.48 2.31 -13.80
CA GLU A 141 20.20 1.17 -13.25
C GLU A 141 20.32 1.26 -11.73
N ALA A 142 20.67 2.43 -11.18
CA ALA A 142 20.75 2.65 -9.74
C ALA A 142 19.39 2.48 -9.05
N PHE A 143 18.31 3.00 -9.64
CA PHE A 143 16.96 2.82 -9.11
C PHE A 143 16.53 1.34 -9.13
N ARG A 144 16.78 0.63 -10.23
CA ARG A 144 16.50 -0.82 -10.32
C ARG A 144 17.34 -1.62 -9.34
N ALA A 145 18.61 -1.26 -9.14
CA ALA A 145 19.46 -1.88 -8.12
C ALA A 145 18.92 -1.65 -6.70
N TRP A 146 18.42 -0.44 -6.40
CA TRP A 146 17.78 -0.16 -5.13
C TRP A 146 16.56 -1.06 -4.89
N LEU A 147 15.70 -1.23 -5.91
CA LEU A 147 14.55 -2.13 -5.85
C LEU A 147 14.97 -3.58 -5.63
N GLY A 148 16.02 -4.04 -6.31
CA GLY A 148 16.59 -5.38 -6.13
C GLY A 148 17.06 -5.62 -4.70
N SER A 149 17.88 -4.72 -4.15
CA SER A 149 18.34 -4.81 -2.76
C SER A 149 17.20 -4.75 -1.75
N TYR A 150 16.15 -3.98 -2.03
CA TYR A 150 14.96 -3.94 -1.18
C TYR A 150 14.18 -5.27 -1.21
N CYS A 151 14.07 -5.91 -2.38
CA CYS A 151 13.49 -7.24 -2.50
C CYS A 151 14.32 -8.31 -1.76
N GLU A 152 15.64 -8.28 -1.87
CA GLU A 152 16.55 -9.16 -1.11
C GLU A 152 16.37 -8.98 0.41
N TRP A 153 16.21 -7.73 0.87
CA TRP A 153 15.90 -7.44 2.26
C TRP A 153 14.54 -8.04 2.67
N LEU A 154 13.50 -7.90 1.84
CA LEU A 154 12.19 -8.51 2.11
C LEU A 154 12.23 -10.05 2.13
N ASP A 155 13.16 -10.68 1.40
CA ASP A 155 13.29 -12.14 1.39
C ASP A 155 13.99 -12.68 2.65
N THR A 156 14.78 -11.84 3.34
CA THR A 156 15.67 -12.29 4.43
C THR A 156 15.34 -11.67 5.79
N ALA A 157 14.67 -10.52 5.83
CA ALA A 157 14.38 -9.81 7.06
C ALA A 157 13.32 -10.53 7.91
N PRO A 158 13.56 -10.77 9.21
CA PRO A 158 12.56 -11.35 10.10
C PRO A 158 11.24 -10.56 10.14
N ALA A 159 11.33 -9.23 10.06
CA ALA A 159 10.17 -8.33 9.99
C ALA A 159 9.30 -8.58 8.74
N ALA A 160 9.90 -8.99 7.62
CA ALA A 160 9.16 -9.26 6.38
C ALA A 160 8.31 -10.53 6.48
N ALA A 161 8.77 -11.55 7.20
CA ALA A 161 7.98 -12.75 7.47
C ALA A 161 6.67 -12.42 8.20
N THR A 162 6.70 -11.49 9.17
CA THR A 162 5.49 -11.02 9.87
C THR A 162 4.49 -10.37 8.92
N ALA A 163 4.96 -9.50 8.01
CA ALA A 163 4.10 -8.84 7.04
C ALA A 163 3.51 -9.85 6.04
N PHE A 164 4.35 -10.75 5.52
CA PHE A 164 3.95 -11.82 4.59
C PHE A 164 2.91 -12.76 5.20
N CYS A 165 3.06 -13.17 6.46
CA CYS A 165 2.12 -14.07 7.13
C CYS A 165 0.83 -13.37 7.62
N SER A 166 0.70 -12.06 7.43
CA SER A 166 -0.49 -11.34 7.92
C SER A 166 -1.75 -11.70 7.12
N SER A 167 -2.82 -12.03 7.85
CA SER A 167 -4.14 -12.32 7.29
C SER A 167 -5.06 -11.08 7.25
N SER A 168 -4.52 -9.87 7.41
CA SER A 168 -5.26 -8.61 7.23
C SER A 168 -4.75 -7.83 5.99
N ASN A 169 -5.25 -6.60 5.80
CA ASN A 169 -4.75 -5.61 4.84
C ASN A 169 -3.21 -5.60 4.68
N GLN A 170 -2.47 -5.79 5.77
CA GLN A 170 -1.00 -5.86 5.77
C GLN A 170 -0.46 -6.89 4.77
N GLY A 171 -1.02 -8.10 4.74
CA GLY A 171 -0.59 -9.15 3.81
C GLY A 171 -0.97 -8.82 2.36
N THR A 172 -2.15 -8.25 2.15
CA THR A 172 -2.61 -7.81 0.82
C THR A 172 -1.67 -6.75 0.23
N TYR A 173 -1.29 -5.76 1.04
CA TYR A 173 -0.37 -4.70 0.61
C TYR A 173 1.08 -5.18 0.49
N TYR A 174 1.50 -6.18 1.26
CA TYR A 174 2.77 -6.87 1.05
C TYR A 174 2.82 -7.51 -0.35
N ASP A 175 1.78 -8.25 -0.72
CA ASP A 175 1.69 -8.91 -2.03
C ASP A 175 1.62 -7.87 -3.16
N LEU A 176 0.80 -6.81 -3.02
CA LEU A 176 0.71 -5.71 -4.00
C LEU A 176 2.06 -5.04 -4.25
N GLN A 177 2.77 -4.69 -3.18
CA GLN A 177 4.06 -4.02 -3.29
C GLN A 177 5.08 -4.92 -3.99
N ARG A 178 5.18 -6.19 -3.56
CA ARG A 178 6.09 -7.17 -4.16
C ARG A 178 5.75 -7.42 -5.63
N ALA A 179 4.47 -7.55 -5.98
CA ALA A 179 4.03 -7.78 -7.36
C ALA A 179 4.37 -6.60 -8.26
N SER A 180 4.21 -5.38 -7.74
CA SER A 180 4.52 -4.14 -8.46
C SER A 180 6.01 -4.02 -8.75
N ILE A 181 6.87 -4.32 -7.77
CA ILE A 181 8.33 -4.33 -7.96
C ILE A 181 8.74 -5.41 -8.95
N ALA A 182 8.24 -6.65 -8.79
CA ALA A 182 8.53 -7.75 -9.70
C ALA A 182 8.12 -7.42 -11.15
N THR A 183 6.96 -6.82 -11.34
CA THR A 183 6.48 -6.35 -12.65
C THR A 183 7.35 -5.24 -13.21
N PHE A 184 7.84 -4.32 -12.38
CA PHE A 184 8.75 -3.24 -12.80
C PHE A 184 10.14 -3.77 -13.21
N LEU A 185 10.66 -4.78 -12.51
CA LEU A 185 11.96 -5.41 -12.76
C LEU A 185 11.91 -6.52 -13.83
N GLY A 186 10.72 -6.97 -14.25
CA GLY A 186 10.57 -8.08 -15.18
C GLY A 186 10.80 -9.47 -14.55
N ASP A 187 10.67 -9.58 -13.23
CA ASP A 187 10.84 -10.83 -12.48
C ASP A 187 9.55 -11.66 -12.49
N SER A 188 9.36 -12.40 -13.60
CA SER A 188 8.21 -13.29 -13.79
C SER A 188 8.15 -14.43 -12.77
N ALA A 189 9.29 -14.90 -12.26
CA ALA A 189 9.34 -16.01 -11.31
C ALA A 189 8.79 -15.60 -9.94
N THR A 190 9.17 -14.41 -9.46
CA THR A 190 8.61 -13.85 -8.22
C THR A 190 7.13 -13.51 -8.39
N LEU A 191 6.74 -12.98 -9.55
CA LEU A 191 5.34 -12.65 -9.82
C LEU A 191 4.43 -13.89 -9.81
N ALA A 192 4.88 -15.01 -10.40
CA ALA A 192 4.15 -16.28 -10.36
C ALA A 192 3.97 -16.81 -8.92
N LYS A 193 4.99 -16.68 -8.06
CA LYS A 193 4.87 -17.06 -6.64
C LYS A 193 3.86 -16.19 -5.91
N ILE A 194 3.92 -14.88 -6.11
CA ILE A 194 3.00 -13.93 -5.46
C ILE A 194 1.57 -14.20 -5.90
N SER A 195 1.35 -14.51 -7.19
CA SER A 195 0.06 -14.91 -7.72
C SER A 195 -0.56 -16.12 -6.99
N LEU A 196 0.24 -17.13 -6.65
CA LEU A 196 -0.21 -18.28 -5.87
C LEU A 196 -0.53 -17.88 -4.43
N TYR A 197 0.36 -17.14 -3.76
CA TYR A 197 0.16 -16.68 -2.39
C TYR A 197 -1.06 -15.76 -2.25
N ALA A 198 -1.30 -14.90 -3.23
CA ALA A 198 -2.45 -14.01 -3.28
C ALA A 198 -3.77 -14.79 -3.29
N ARG A 199 -3.86 -15.90 -4.05
CA ARG A 199 -5.07 -16.75 -4.08
C ARG A 199 -5.33 -17.42 -2.73
N GLU A 200 -4.29 -17.99 -2.12
CA GLU A 200 -4.39 -18.57 -0.77
C GLU A 200 -4.81 -17.51 0.26
N ARG A 201 -4.18 -16.33 0.23
CA ARG A 201 -4.53 -15.25 1.16
C ARG A 201 -5.94 -14.76 0.96
N LEU A 202 -6.40 -14.61 -0.29
CA LEU A 202 -7.75 -14.18 -0.62
C LEU A 202 -8.79 -15.11 0.04
N ALA A 203 -8.58 -16.43 -0.05
CA ALA A 203 -9.44 -17.43 0.58
C ALA A 203 -9.51 -17.31 2.11
N THR A 204 -8.44 -16.83 2.75
CA THR A 204 -8.40 -16.65 4.22
C THR A 204 -8.98 -15.32 4.71
N GLN A 205 -9.10 -14.32 3.84
CA GLN A 205 -9.55 -12.98 4.21
C GLN A 205 -11.03 -12.75 3.97
N ILE A 206 -11.60 -13.40 2.96
CA ILE A 206 -13.00 -13.24 2.55
C ILE A 206 -13.83 -14.35 3.18
N ALA A 207 -14.89 -13.99 3.92
CA ALA A 207 -15.84 -14.95 4.47
C ALA A 207 -16.86 -15.42 3.41
N ALA A 208 -17.63 -16.45 3.73
CA ALA A 208 -18.64 -17.03 2.81
C ALA A 208 -19.68 -16.02 2.29
N ASP A 209 -19.97 -14.96 3.05
CA ASP A 209 -20.88 -13.88 2.66
C ASP A 209 -20.21 -12.74 1.87
N GLY A 210 -18.90 -12.83 1.63
CA GLY A 210 -18.08 -11.79 0.99
C GLY A 210 -17.51 -10.76 1.98
N SER A 211 -17.83 -10.84 3.27
CA SER A 211 -17.30 -9.89 4.27
C SER A 211 -15.81 -10.07 4.52
N LEU A 212 -15.19 -9.07 5.16
CA LEU A 212 -13.79 -9.11 5.60
C LEU A 212 -13.70 -9.10 7.15
N PRO A 213 -13.88 -10.24 7.85
CA PRO A 213 -14.11 -10.27 9.30
C PRO A 213 -13.03 -9.59 10.15
N ARG A 214 -11.75 -9.76 9.78
CA ARG A 214 -10.61 -9.14 10.50
C ARG A 214 -10.59 -7.62 10.39
N GLU A 215 -11.12 -7.09 9.30
CA GLU A 215 -11.18 -5.65 9.06
C GLU A 215 -12.39 -5.04 9.76
N LEU A 216 -13.51 -5.78 9.79
CA LEU A 216 -14.72 -5.39 10.51
C LEU A 216 -14.58 -5.44 12.02
N SER A 217 -13.60 -6.17 12.56
CA SER A 217 -13.31 -6.19 13.99
C SER A 217 -12.44 -5.01 14.46
N ARG A 218 -12.12 -4.06 13.58
CA ARG A 218 -11.27 -2.91 13.91
C ARG A 218 -12.09 -1.73 14.44
N THR A 219 -11.43 -0.76 15.04
CA THR A 219 -12.04 0.51 15.49
C THR A 219 -12.59 1.36 14.35
N ARG A 220 -12.14 1.07 13.12
CA ARG A 220 -12.48 1.76 11.87
C ARG A 220 -12.91 0.76 10.77
N PRO A 221 -14.00 0.01 10.99
CA PRO A 221 -14.35 -1.13 10.15
C PRO A 221 -14.61 -0.74 8.69
N ARG A 222 -15.24 0.42 8.43
CA ARG A 222 -15.53 0.86 7.06
C ARG A 222 -14.23 1.20 6.31
N HIS A 223 -13.35 1.98 6.94
CA HIS A 223 -12.06 2.32 6.35
C HIS A 223 -11.25 1.08 6.02
N TYR A 224 -11.13 0.12 6.96
CA TYR A 224 -10.31 -1.06 6.75
C TYR A 224 -10.89 -2.00 5.70
N ALA A 225 -12.21 -2.20 5.64
CA ALA A 225 -12.82 -3.00 4.59
C ALA A 225 -12.54 -2.40 3.19
N MET A 226 -12.80 -1.10 3.01
CA MET A 226 -12.51 -0.42 1.74
C MET A 226 -11.01 -0.41 1.43
N PHE A 227 -10.15 -0.19 2.42
CA PHE A 227 -8.69 -0.16 2.26
C PHE A 227 -8.14 -1.51 1.81
N THR A 228 -8.57 -2.62 2.43
CA THR A 228 -8.17 -3.96 2.01
C THR A 228 -8.64 -4.26 0.59
N LEU A 229 -9.89 -3.89 0.23
CA LEU A 229 -10.40 -4.08 -1.11
C LEU A 229 -9.65 -3.25 -2.15
N GLN A 230 -9.25 -2.01 -1.84
CA GLN A 230 -8.39 -1.21 -2.72
C GLN A 230 -7.04 -1.89 -2.98
N GLY A 231 -6.44 -2.51 -1.96
CA GLY A 231 -5.24 -3.33 -2.13
C GLY A 231 -5.46 -4.51 -3.07
N TRP A 232 -6.55 -5.25 -2.88
CA TRP A 232 -6.90 -6.40 -3.72
C TRP A 232 -7.19 -6.03 -5.17
N THR A 233 -7.98 -4.99 -5.44
CA THR A 233 -8.28 -4.59 -6.81
C THR A 233 -7.05 -4.05 -7.53
N SER A 234 -6.17 -3.36 -6.82
CA SER A 234 -4.88 -2.91 -7.36
C SER A 234 -3.96 -4.08 -7.66
N LEU A 235 -3.89 -5.10 -6.80
CA LEU A 235 -3.11 -6.32 -7.04
C LEU A 235 -3.67 -7.09 -8.24
N ALA A 236 -4.99 -7.22 -8.34
CA ALA A 236 -5.65 -7.87 -9.46
C ALA A 236 -5.38 -7.15 -10.80
N ARG A 237 -5.29 -5.80 -10.80
CA ARG A 237 -4.85 -5.03 -11.98
C ARG A 237 -3.40 -5.29 -12.36
N VAL A 238 -2.48 -5.32 -11.38
CA VAL A 238 -1.06 -5.65 -11.62
C VAL A 238 -0.93 -7.04 -12.22
N LEU A 239 -1.60 -8.04 -11.65
CA LEU A 239 -1.59 -9.42 -12.16
C LEU A 239 -2.24 -9.53 -13.56
N SER A 240 -3.33 -8.81 -13.80
CA SER A 240 -4.00 -8.81 -15.11
C SER A 240 -3.08 -8.24 -16.20
N SER A 241 -2.20 -7.28 -15.87
CA SER A 241 -1.24 -6.71 -16.83
C SER A 241 -0.22 -7.71 -17.38
N VAL A 242 -0.06 -8.86 -16.71
CA VAL A 242 0.81 -9.97 -17.13
C VAL A 242 0.03 -11.24 -17.52
N GLY A 243 -1.28 -11.12 -17.72
CA GLY A 243 -2.16 -12.22 -18.15
C GLY A 243 -2.68 -13.11 -17.02
N ASP A 244 -2.45 -12.76 -15.75
CA ASP A 244 -3.01 -13.48 -14.60
C ASP A 244 -4.35 -12.85 -14.17
N ASN A 245 -5.42 -13.60 -14.34
CA ASN A 245 -6.77 -13.13 -14.05
C ASN A 245 -7.24 -13.50 -12.63
N LEU A 246 -6.82 -12.71 -11.63
CA LEU A 246 -7.29 -12.86 -10.25
C LEU A 246 -8.79 -12.50 -10.12
N TRP A 247 -9.35 -11.66 -10.99
CA TRP A 247 -10.76 -11.26 -10.95
C TRP A 247 -11.73 -12.44 -11.15
N GLN A 248 -11.36 -13.40 -11.99
CA GLN A 248 -12.15 -14.61 -12.26
C GLN A 248 -11.87 -15.75 -11.27
N HIS A 249 -10.88 -15.61 -10.40
CA HIS A 249 -10.56 -16.65 -9.43
C HIS A 249 -11.70 -16.81 -8.42
N LYS A 250 -12.09 -18.06 -8.20
CA LYS A 250 -13.01 -18.47 -7.14
C LYS A 250 -12.43 -19.68 -6.43
N THR A 251 -12.55 -19.74 -5.11
CA THR A 251 -12.28 -20.97 -4.35
C THR A 251 -13.35 -22.03 -4.63
N ALA A 252 -13.17 -23.25 -4.11
CA ALA A 252 -14.17 -24.31 -4.22
C ALA A 252 -15.52 -23.90 -3.59
N GLU A 253 -15.48 -23.07 -2.55
CA GLU A 253 -16.63 -22.50 -1.85
C GLU A 253 -17.19 -21.25 -2.55
N GLY A 254 -16.63 -20.86 -3.69
CA GLY A 254 -17.08 -19.71 -4.47
C GLY A 254 -16.53 -18.35 -4.03
N LEU A 255 -15.59 -18.32 -3.07
CA LEU A 255 -15.02 -17.09 -2.53
C LEU A 255 -14.17 -16.40 -3.59
N GLY A 256 -14.37 -15.09 -3.77
CA GLY A 256 -13.66 -14.34 -4.80
C GLY A 256 -13.70 -12.82 -4.57
N LEU A 257 -12.82 -12.09 -5.27
CA LEU A 257 -12.72 -10.64 -5.14
C LEU A 257 -14.02 -9.91 -5.50
N VAL A 258 -14.67 -10.32 -6.61
CA VAL A 258 -15.94 -9.74 -7.06
C VAL A 258 -17.05 -9.92 -6.01
N GLN A 259 -17.08 -11.06 -5.31
CA GLN A 259 -18.05 -11.31 -4.24
C GLN A 259 -17.85 -10.33 -3.07
N ALA A 260 -16.61 -10.05 -2.69
CA ALA A 260 -16.32 -9.10 -1.61
C ALA A 260 -16.64 -7.65 -1.97
N LEU A 261 -16.51 -7.29 -3.26
CA LEU A 261 -16.97 -5.99 -3.76
C LEU A 261 -18.51 -5.88 -3.70
N HIS A 262 -19.24 -6.93 -4.10
CA HIS A 262 -20.70 -6.98 -3.93
C HIS A 262 -21.11 -6.82 -2.46
N TRP A 263 -20.40 -7.50 -1.56
CA TRP A 263 -20.63 -7.35 -0.14
C TRP A 263 -20.45 -5.90 0.32
N LEU A 264 -19.37 -5.22 -0.13
CA LEU A 264 -19.14 -3.81 0.20
C LEU A 264 -20.32 -2.93 -0.21
N VAL A 265 -20.78 -3.05 -1.47
CA VAL A 265 -21.91 -2.24 -2.00
C VAL A 265 -23.18 -2.46 -1.19
N ALA A 266 -23.49 -3.71 -0.84
CA ALA A 266 -24.70 -4.02 -0.07
C ALA A 266 -24.62 -3.58 1.41
N HIS A 267 -23.41 -3.34 1.94
CA HIS A 267 -23.21 -3.24 3.39
C HIS A 267 -22.41 -2.03 3.90
N GLU A 268 -21.90 -1.15 3.05
CA GLU A 268 -21.08 0.00 3.47
C GLU A 268 -21.76 0.96 4.47
N ASN A 269 -23.09 0.96 4.53
CA ASN A 269 -23.92 1.77 5.41
C ASN A 269 -24.73 0.95 6.44
N LYS A 270 -24.31 -0.27 6.79
CA LYS A 270 -25.01 -1.17 7.73
C LYS A 270 -24.39 -1.12 9.13
N ARG A 271 -25.09 -1.67 10.13
CA ARG A 271 -24.70 -1.63 11.56
C ARG A 271 -23.23 -2.00 11.84
N HIS A 272 -22.67 -2.97 11.13
CA HIS A 272 -21.29 -3.43 11.34
C HIS A 272 -20.22 -2.50 10.71
N THR A 273 -20.61 -1.61 9.80
CA THR A 273 -19.77 -0.55 9.23
C THR A 273 -20.15 0.86 9.74
N MET A 274 -21.25 0.99 10.49
CA MET A 274 -21.70 2.21 11.15
C MET A 274 -20.85 2.53 12.38
N SER A 275 -19.64 2.99 12.11
CA SER A 275 -18.78 3.72 13.04
C SER A 275 -19.01 5.23 12.88
N ALA A 276 -18.35 6.06 13.70
CA ALA A 276 -18.29 7.52 13.49
C ALA A 276 -17.48 7.94 12.24
N GLU A 277 -17.14 6.98 11.37
CA GLU A 277 -16.39 7.22 10.15
C GLU A 277 -17.26 7.90 9.08
N THR A 278 -16.67 8.84 8.35
CA THR A 278 -17.20 9.33 7.08
C THR A 278 -16.91 8.31 5.98
N VAL A 279 -17.79 8.22 4.98
CA VAL A 279 -17.49 7.48 3.75
C VAL A 279 -16.37 8.21 3.00
N ASP A 280 -15.42 7.47 2.47
CA ASP A 280 -14.30 7.97 1.66
C ASP A 280 -14.66 7.78 0.18
N PRO A 281 -15.22 8.80 -0.49
CA PRO A 281 -15.69 8.66 -1.88
C PRO A 281 -14.55 8.38 -2.85
N ASP A 282 -13.35 8.90 -2.56
CA ASP A 282 -12.15 8.70 -3.39
C ASP A 282 -11.68 7.25 -3.36
N ARG A 283 -12.00 6.50 -2.29
CA ARG A 283 -11.77 5.06 -2.23
C ARG A 283 -12.95 4.25 -2.77
N LEU A 284 -14.19 4.65 -2.48
CA LEU A 284 -15.38 3.92 -2.90
C LEU A 284 -15.55 3.94 -4.43
N GLY A 285 -15.39 5.10 -5.07
CA GLY A 285 -15.62 5.27 -6.51
C GLY A 285 -14.83 4.27 -7.37
N PRO A 286 -13.50 4.16 -7.22
CA PRO A 286 -12.70 3.17 -7.94
C PRO A 286 -13.12 1.72 -7.71
N LEU A 287 -13.57 1.36 -6.49
CA LEU A 287 -14.04 0.01 -6.18
C LEU A 287 -15.36 -0.32 -6.90
N LEU A 288 -16.28 0.65 -6.98
CA LEU A 288 -17.51 0.51 -7.75
C LEU A 288 -17.26 0.41 -9.25
N LEU A 289 -16.29 1.17 -9.75
CA LEU A 289 -15.87 1.11 -11.16
C LEU A 289 -15.31 -0.29 -11.48
N ASP A 290 -14.44 -0.83 -10.63
CA ASP A 290 -13.90 -2.18 -10.78
C ASP A 290 -15.01 -3.24 -10.75
N LEU A 291 -15.96 -3.14 -9.82
CA LEU A 291 -17.10 -4.04 -9.77
C LEU A 291 -17.93 -3.98 -11.06
N THR A 292 -18.21 -2.78 -11.57
CA THR A 292 -19.00 -2.59 -12.80
C THR A 292 -18.29 -3.20 -14.01
N HIS A 293 -16.97 -3.11 -14.09
CA HIS A 293 -16.20 -3.72 -15.19
C HIS A 293 -16.17 -5.24 -15.13
N HIS A 294 -16.15 -5.83 -13.94
CA HIS A 294 -15.97 -7.27 -13.76
C HIS A 294 -17.27 -8.05 -13.53
N ASP A 295 -18.37 -7.37 -13.18
CA ASP A 295 -19.72 -7.93 -13.10
C ASP A 295 -20.80 -6.87 -13.39
N PRO A 296 -20.96 -6.44 -14.65
CA PRO A 296 -21.92 -5.40 -15.03
C PRO A 296 -23.39 -5.80 -14.79
N ALA A 297 -23.69 -7.10 -14.72
CA ALA A 297 -25.05 -7.62 -14.52
C ALA A 297 -25.45 -7.69 -13.04
N GLY A 298 -24.47 -7.71 -12.12
CA GLY A 298 -24.70 -7.83 -10.68
C GLY A 298 -24.97 -6.50 -9.95
N MET A 299 -24.88 -5.36 -10.62
CA MET A 299 -25.13 -4.07 -9.98
C MET A 299 -26.64 -3.88 -9.72
N PRO A 300 -27.05 -3.46 -8.52
CA PRO A 300 -28.41 -2.96 -8.33
C PRO A 300 -28.66 -1.79 -9.30
N PRO A 301 -29.89 -1.62 -9.82
CA PRO A 301 -30.20 -0.50 -10.71
C PRO A 301 -29.71 0.80 -10.08
N ALA A 302 -28.90 1.54 -10.83
CA ALA A 302 -28.26 2.75 -10.34
C ALA A 302 -29.28 3.76 -9.81
N ASP A 303 -29.41 3.88 -8.49
CA ASP A 303 -29.69 5.17 -7.86
C ASP A 303 -28.38 5.98 -7.85
N LEU A 304 -27.83 6.26 -9.04
CA LEU A 304 -26.79 7.28 -9.24
C LEU A 304 -27.43 8.67 -9.18
N GLY A 305 -28.20 8.89 -8.12
CA GLY A 305 -28.91 10.13 -7.82
C GLY A 305 -28.68 10.48 -6.36
N ARG A 306 -27.83 11.50 -6.14
CA ARG A 306 -27.61 12.27 -4.90
C ARG A 306 -26.62 11.68 -3.89
N ALA A 307 -25.39 12.18 -3.93
CA ALA A 307 -24.83 13.07 -2.90
C ALA A 307 -23.70 13.89 -3.51
#